data_AF-A0A7C5Q3R1-F1
#
_entry.id   AF-A0A7C5Q3R1-F1
#
_cell.length_a   1.000
_cell.length_b   1.000
_cell.length_c   1.000
_cell.angle_alpha   90.00
_cell.angle_beta   90.00
_cell.angle_gamma   90.00
#
_symmetry.space_group_name_H-M   'P 1'
#
loop_
_entity.id
_entity.type
_entity.pdbx_description
1 polymer ?
#
loop_
_entity_poly.entity_id
_entity_poly.type
_entity_poly.pdbx_seq_one_letter_code
_entity_poly.pdbx_strand_id
1 'polypeptide(L)'
;MLAGVLALIGLLDRLLVPSVRWVLRRRLNRAIDQLNARLMLKIPPFKLARRKVLIDSLLFDPDVLKGIDDEAVRLGEPHDVVQARAKRYAREIVPAFSAYTYFGFAMKLAKAVSTFLYRVRLGAINEEALRSIPKDASVVFVINHRSNMDYVLVSHMVSTSSALSYAVGEWARVWLLQNFIRAMGGYFVRRDSSSNPLYRKVLARYVQMATAAGVAQAVFPEGGLSRDGALQAPKLGLLNYIVSGFDLKGARDIVFVPVGLNYDRVLEDRILLSAAERAGAPAGSGRKKSSRFAFRPAVFVR
;
A
#
# COMPACT_ATOMS: atom_id res chain seq x y z
N MET A 1 -24.71 -25.35 39.39
CA MET A 1 -24.45 -25.73 37.98
C MET A 1 -23.83 -24.60 37.15
N LEU A 2 -24.40 -23.38 37.15
CA LEU A 2 -23.89 -22.25 36.35
C LEU A 2 -22.42 -21.87 36.63
N ALA A 3 -21.99 -21.84 37.90
CA ALA A 3 -20.61 -21.54 38.28
C ALA A 3 -19.60 -22.59 37.77
N GLY A 4 -20.00 -23.88 37.74
CA GLY A 4 -19.16 -24.95 37.21
C GLY A 4 -18.99 -24.87 35.68
N VAL A 5 -20.05 -24.48 34.97
CA VAL A 5 -20.00 -24.25 33.52
C VAL A 5 -19.12 -23.05 33.18
N LEU A 6 -19.25 -21.94 33.91
CA LEU A 6 -18.39 -20.76 33.72
C LEU A 6 -16.92 -21.05 34.06
N ALA A 7 -16.65 -21.82 35.12
CA ALA A 7 -15.30 -22.25 35.46
C ALA A 7 -14.69 -23.16 34.38
N LEU A 8 -15.48 -24.08 33.83
CA LEU A 8 -15.05 -24.96 32.73
C LEU A 8 -14.80 -24.16 31.45
N ILE A 9 -15.67 -23.20 31.10
CA ILE A 9 -15.45 -22.29 29.97
C ILE A 9 -14.18 -21.46 30.18
N GLY A 10 -13.96 -20.92 31.38
CA GLY A 10 -12.75 -20.16 31.70
C GLY A 10 -11.48 -21.00 31.67
N LEU A 11 -11.54 -22.26 32.08
CA LEU A 11 -10.44 -23.21 32.01
C LEU A 11 -10.13 -23.61 30.56
N LEU A 12 -11.16 -23.93 29.78
CA LEU A 12 -11.04 -24.23 28.35
C LEU A 12 -10.50 -23.01 27.58
N ASP A 13 -10.97 -21.81 27.88
CA ASP A 13 -10.44 -20.57 27.29
C ASP A 13 -8.97 -20.37 27.64
N ARG A 14 -8.57 -20.57 28.91
CA ARG A 14 -7.17 -20.42 29.32
C ARG A 14 -6.22 -21.51 28.82
N LEU A 15 -6.70 -22.72 28.55
CA LEU A 15 -5.84 -23.84 28.13
C LEU A 15 -5.92 -24.12 26.62
N LEU A 16 -7.12 -24.17 26.04
CA LEU A 16 -7.30 -24.49 24.63
C LEU A 16 -6.98 -23.30 23.73
N VAL A 17 -7.39 -22.08 24.08
CA VAL A 17 -7.18 -20.93 23.19
C VAL A 17 -5.69 -20.61 23.00
N PRO A 18 -4.83 -20.58 24.04
CA PRO A 18 -3.39 -20.40 23.84
C PRO A 18 -2.75 -21.52 23.02
N SER A 19 -3.15 -22.77 23.27
CA SER A 19 -2.63 -23.94 22.56
C SER A 19 -3.01 -23.93 21.09
N VAL A 20 -4.28 -23.68 20.77
CA VAL A 20 -4.78 -23.56 19.39
C VAL A 20 -4.14 -22.36 18.69
N ARG A 21 -4.02 -21.20 19.36
CA ARG A 21 -3.32 -20.02 18.82
C ARG A 21 -1.86 -20.32 18.52
N TRP A 22 -1.18 -21.08 19.38
CA TRP A 22 0.21 -21.48 19.16
C TRP A 22 0.34 -22.42 17.95
N VAL A 23 -0.52 -23.43 17.83
CA VAL A 23 -0.52 -24.35 16.67
C VAL A 23 -0.78 -23.58 15.37
N LEU A 24 -1.79 -22.70 15.35
CA LEU A 24 -2.10 -21.87 14.18
C LEU A 24 -0.95 -20.92 13.83
N ARG A 25 -0.35 -20.25 14.82
CA ARG A 25 0.81 -19.38 14.60
C ARG A 25 2.01 -20.16 14.06
N ARG A 26 2.28 -21.36 14.58
CA ARG A 26 3.37 -22.22 14.10
C ARG A 26 3.15 -22.64 12.65
N ARG A 27 1.91 -23.01 12.28
CA ARG A 27 1.55 -23.32 10.89
C ARG A 27 1.69 -22.11 9.97
N LEU A 28 1.24 -20.94 10.41
CA LEU A 28 1.37 -19.69 9.65
C LEU A 28 2.85 -19.32 9.44
N ASN A 29 3.67 -19.36 10.50
CA ASN A 29 5.11 -19.07 10.39
C ASN A 29 5.80 -20.02 9.41
N ARG A 30 5.53 -21.33 9.49
CA ARG A 30 6.07 -22.30 8.52
C ARG A 30 5.64 -21.99 7.08
N ALA A 31 4.38 -21.62 6.86
CA ALA A 31 3.90 -21.25 5.53
C ALA A 31 4.61 -19.99 5.01
N ILE A 32 4.86 -19.01 5.88
CA ILE A 32 5.65 -17.81 5.56
C ILE A 32 7.10 -18.16 5.25
N ASP A 33 7.72 -19.06 6.01
CA ASP A 33 9.11 -19.48 5.79
C ASP A 33 9.27 -20.23 4.46
N GLN A 34 8.35 -21.16 4.16
CA GLN A 34 8.31 -21.87 2.88
C GLN A 34 8.12 -20.91 1.69
N LEU A 35 7.32 -19.86 1.89
CA LEU A 35 7.09 -18.84 0.89
C LEU A 35 8.32 -17.94 0.72
N ASN A 36 8.93 -17.47 1.82
CA ASN A 36 10.17 -16.70 1.81
C ASN A 36 11.33 -17.46 1.15
N ALA A 37 11.32 -18.79 1.18
CA ALA A 37 12.31 -19.62 0.48
C ALA A 37 12.17 -19.56 -1.05
N ARG A 38 11.00 -19.17 -1.57
CA ARG A 38 10.71 -19.06 -3.02
C ARG A 38 10.78 -17.63 -3.53
N LEU A 39 10.63 -16.64 -2.66
CA LEU A 39 10.68 -15.22 -3.02
C LEU A 39 12.13 -14.75 -3.18
N MET A 40 12.39 -13.92 -4.18
CA MET A 40 13.69 -13.26 -4.33
C MET A 40 13.93 -12.26 -3.20
N LEU A 41 12.89 -11.50 -2.83
CA LEU A 41 12.88 -10.58 -1.70
C LEU A 41 12.03 -11.15 -0.58
N LYS A 42 12.67 -11.42 0.56
CA LYS A 42 11.98 -11.96 1.74
C LYS A 42 10.98 -10.95 2.28
N ILE A 43 9.85 -11.45 2.78
CA ILE A 43 8.88 -10.63 3.50
C ILE A 43 9.51 -10.22 4.83
N PRO A 44 9.72 -8.92 5.09
CA PRO A 44 10.34 -8.49 6.32
C PRO A 44 9.39 -8.69 7.52
N PRO A 45 9.93 -8.96 8.73
CA PRO A 45 9.13 -9.09 9.94
C PRO A 45 8.21 -7.89 10.20
N PHE A 46 8.65 -6.69 9.81
CA PHE A 46 7.86 -5.46 9.90
C PHE A 46 6.50 -5.57 9.20
N LYS A 47 6.44 -6.20 8.02
CA LYS A 47 5.20 -6.38 7.25
C LYS A 47 4.25 -7.39 7.90
N LEU A 48 4.80 -8.33 8.68
CA LEU A 48 4.07 -9.36 9.42
C LEU A 48 3.70 -8.92 10.85
N ALA A 49 4.26 -7.80 11.31
CA ALA A 49 4.00 -7.27 12.63
C ALA A 49 2.51 -6.95 12.79
N ARG A 50 2.00 -7.11 14.02
CA ARG A 50 0.62 -6.73 14.31
C ARG A 50 0.47 -5.24 14.02
N ARG A 51 -0.56 -4.87 13.24
CA ARG A 51 -0.87 -3.47 12.92
C ARG A 51 -0.89 -2.54 14.12
N LYS A 52 -1.40 -3.00 15.27
CA LYS A 52 -1.37 -2.23 16.53
C LYS A 52 0.05 -1.86 16.95
N VAL A 53 1.00 -2.80 16.87
CA VAL A 53 2.41 -2.57 17.21
C VAL A 53 3.04 -1.54 16.29
N LEU A 54 2.74 -1.60 14.99
CA LEU A 54 3.23 -0.60 14.02
C LEU A 54 2.66 0.79 14.30
N ILE A 55 1.37 0.90 14.63
CA ILE A 55 0.75 2.17 15.01
C ILE A 55 1.37 2.73 16.28
N ASP A 56 1.52 1.89 17.31
CA ASP A 56 2.09 2.32 18.59
C ASP A 56 3.55 2.76 18.39
N SER A 57 4.34 1.99 17.64
CA SER A 57 5.74 2.34 17.30
C SER A 57 5.84 3.68 16.56
N LEU A 58 4.90 3.97 15.66
CA LEU A 58 4.86 5.23 14.92
C LEU A 58 4.45 6.41 15.82
N LEU A 59 3.55 6.18 16.79
CA LEU A 59 3.08 7.22 17.71
C LEU A 59 4.11 7.62 18.77
N PHE A 60 4.96 6.70 19.15
CA PHE A 60 6.04 6.93 20.12
C PHE A 60 7.39 7.19 19.44
N ASP A 61 7.41 7.35 18.11
CA ASP A 61 8.62 7.72 17.39
C ASP A 61 8.98 9.19 17.70
N PRO A 62 10.25 9.51 18.03
CA PRO A 62 10.66 10.86 18.44
C PRO A 62 10.30 11.95 17.43
N ASP A 63 10.37 11.65 16.14
CA ASP A 63 10.03 12.61 15.08
C ASP A 63 8.52 12.92 15.06
N VAL A 64 7.70 11.92 15.34
CA VAL A 64 6.24 12.08 15.39
C VAL A 64 5.82 12.79 16.67
N LEU A 65 6.42 12.46 17.82
CA LEU A 65 6.20 13.16 19.08
C LEU A 65 6.52 14.64 18.96
N LYS A 66 7.70 14.99 18.40
CA LYS A 66 8.04 16.38 18.12
C LYS A 66 7.02 17.06 17.20
N GLY A 67 6.56 16.36 16.15
CA GLY A 67 5.53 16.88 15.26
C GLY A 67 4.17 17.11 15.95
N ILE A 68 3.85 16.32 16.98
CA ILE A 68 2.66 16.51 17.82
C ILE A 68 2.82 17.77 18.67
N ASP A 69 3.98 17.93 19.32
CA ASP A 69 4.29 19.09 20.16
C ASP A 69 4.24 20.39 19.35
N ASP A 70 4.93 20.42 18.20
CA ASP A 70 4.98 21.58 17.29
C ASP A 70 3.56 21.99 16.83
N GLU A 71 2.71 21.01 16.48
CA GLU A 71 1.34 21.25 16.03
C GLU A 71 0.42 21.71 17.17
N ALA A 72 0.60 21.16 18.39
CA ALA A 72 -0.14 21.56 19.58
C ALA A 72 0.14 23.03 19.94
N VAL A 73 1.41 23.44 19.93
CA VAL A 73 1.81 24.84 20.13
C VAL A 73 1.26 25.74 19.03
N ARG A 74 1.41 25.33 17.76
CA ARG A 74 0.98 26.12 16.59
C ARG A 74 -0.52 26.41 16.57
N LEU A 75 -1.34 25.44 16.99
CA LEU A 75 -2.79 25.56 16.98
C LEU A 75 -3.39 25.99 18.33
N GLY A 76 -2.57 26.05 19.39
CA GLY A 76 -3.07 26.28 20.76
C GLY A 76 -3.99 25.17 21.25
N GLU A 77 -3.82 23.94 20.74
CA GLU A 77 -4.64 22.79 21.11
C GLU A 77 -3.97 21.97 22.23
N PRO A 78 -4.75 21.35 23.13
CA PRO A 78 -4.21 20.40 24.11
C PRO A 78 -3.45 19.23 23.45
N HIS A 79 -2.32 18.84 24.04
CA HIS A 79 -1.44 17.79 23.50
C HIS A 79 -2.18 16.47 23.26
N ASP A 80 -3.09 16.06 24.15
CA ASP A 80 -3.89 14.83 24.04
C ASP A 80 -4.83 14.85 22.81
N VAL A 81 -5.39 16.01 22.46
CA VAL A 81 -6.21 16.19 21.26
C VAL A 81 -5.39 15.98 19.99
N VAL A 82 -4.19 16.56 19.94
CA VAL A 82 -3.27 16.41 18.80
C VAL A 82 -2.72 14.98 18.72
N GLN A 83 -2.42 14.35 19.86
CA GLN A 83 -2.00 12.96 19.92
C GLN A 83 -3.10 12.01 19.42
N ALA A 84 -4.36 12.25 19.80
CA ALA A 84 -5.50 11.52 19.27
C ALA A 84 -5.65 11.70 17.75
N ARG A 85 -5.36 12.90 17.24
CA ARG A 85 -5.34 13.21 15.80
C ARG A 85 -4.22 12.44 15.09
N ALA A 86 -3.00 12.44 15.61
CA ALA A 86 -1.89 11.64 15.09
C ALA A 86 -2.24 10.14 15.06
N LYS A 87 -2.92 9.62 16.09
CA LYS A 87 -3.41 8.23 16.14
C LYS A 87 -4.43 7.91 15.06
N ARG A 88 -5.30 8.87 14.70
CA ARG A 88 -6.20 8.72 13.54
C ARG A 88 -5.40 8.65 12.24
N TYR A 89 -4.41 9.52 12.05
CA TYR A 89 -3.54 9.48 10.86
C TYR A 89 -2.74 8.18 10.77
N ALA A 90 -2.13 7.73 11.87
CA ALA A 90 -1.42 6.45 11.93
C ALA A 90 -2.34 5.26 11.55
N ARG A 91 -3.59 5.25 12.05
CA ARG A 91 -4.59 4.24 11.65
C ARG A 91 -4.97 4.35 10.17
N GLU A 92 -5.01 5.55 9.60
CA GLU A 92 -5.31 5.73 8.18
C GLU A 92 -4.20 5.17 7.28
N ILE A 93 -2.95 5.42 7.68
CA ILE A 93 -1.73 5.12 6.93
C ILE A 93 -1.33 3.65 7.10
N VAL A 94 -1.21 3.15 8.34
CA VAL A 94 -0.67 1.80 8.58
C VAL A 94 -1.64 0.72 8.06
N PRO A 95 -1.22 -0.12 7.10
CA PRO A 95 -2.06 -1.14 6.51
C PRO A 95 -2.30 -2.32 7.46
N ALA A 96 -3.35 -3.08 7.19
CA ALA A 96 -3.68 -4.32 7.90
C ALA A 96 -3.28 -5.52 7.04
N PHE A 97 -1.97 -5.70 6.80
CA PHE A 97 -1.46 -6.75 5.91
C PHE A 97 -1.89 -8.14 6.39
N SER A 98 -2.32 -8.97 5.44
CA SER A 98 -2.67 -10.37 5.65
C SER A 98 -1.90 -11.23 4.66
N ALA A 99 -0.88 -11.95 5.14
CA ALA A 99 -0.10 -12.87 4.33
C ALA A 99 -1.00 -13.94 3.68
N TYR A 100 -1.98 -14.46 4.43
CA TYR A 100 -2.94 -15.44 3.90
C TYR A 100 -3.76 -14.87 2.73
N THR A 101 -4.28 -13.65 2.87
CA THR A 101 -5.08 -13.02 1.80
C THR A 101 -4.21 -12.72 0.58
N TYR A 102 -3.01 -12.18 0.78
CA TYR A 102 -2.09 -11.81 -0.29
C TYR A 102 -1.67 -13.04 -1.12
N PHE A 103 -1.10 -14.05 -0.44
CA PHE A 103 -0.52 -15.22 -1.11
C PHE A 103 -1.55 -16.31 -1.45
N GLY A 104 -2.68 -16.35 -0.76
CA GLY A 104 -3.72 -17.36 -0.99
C GLY A 104 -4.62 -17.02 -2.17
N PHE A 105 -5.29 -15.87 -2.10
CA PHE A 105 -6.37 -15.50 -3.02
C PHE A 105 -6.00 -14.33 -3.94
N ALA A 106 -5.41 -13.26 -3.39
CA ALA A 106 -5.20 -12.02 -4.13
C ALA A 106 -4.30 -12.20 -5.35
N MET A 107 -3.17 -12.90 -5.22
CA MET A 107 -2.28 -13.18 -6.35
C MET A 107 -2.95 -14.00 -7.47
N LYS A 108 -3.77 -15.00 -7.09
CA LYS A 108 -4.50 -15.83 -8.06
C LYS A 108 -5.56 -15.02 -8.79
N LEU A 109 -6.31 -14.20 -8.06
CA LEU A 109 -7.29 -13.28 -8.64
C LEU A 109 -6.61 -12.26 -9.55
N ALA A 110 -5.51 -11.65 -9.11
CA ALA A 110 -4.76 -10.70 -9.91
C ALA A 110 -4.27 -11.34 -11.22
N LYS A 111 -3.73 -12.56 -11.17
CA LYS A 111 -3.37 -13.32 -12.36
C LYS A 111 -4.58 -13.57 -13.27
N ALA A 112 -5.67 -14.12 -12.73
CA ALA A 112 -6.86 -14.45 -13.51
C ALA A 112 -7.45 -13.23 -14.21
N VAL A 113 -7.63 -12.12 -13.48
CA VAL A 113 -8.15 -10.85 -14.03
C VAL A 113 -7.20 -10.30 -15.09
N SER A 114 -5.88 -10.32 -14.82
CA SER A 114 -4.87 -9.84 -15.78
C SER A 114 -4.92 -10.62 -17.08
N THR A 115 -4.93 -11.95 -17.02
CA THR A 115 -4.94 -12.82 -18.21
C THR A 115 -6.30 -12.87 -18.91
N PHE A 116 -7.39 -12.58 -18.21
CA PHE A 116 -8.73 -12.49 -18.79
C PHE A 116 -8.89 -11.20 -19.62
N LEU A 117 -8.40 -10.07 -19.10
CA LEU A 117 -8.54 -8.77 -19.75
C LEU A 117 -7.45 -8.49 -20.77
N TYR A 118 -6.24 -9.02 -20.56
CA TYR A 118 -5.05 -8.66 -21.33
C TYR A 118 -4.17 -9.87 -21.63
N ARG A 119 -3.49 -9.81 -22.77
CA ARG A 119 -2.34 -10.67 -23.04
C ARG A 119 -1.09 -10.04 -22.45
N VAL A 120 -0.79 -10.39 -21.20
CA VAL A 120 0.39 -9.85 -20.50
C VAL A 120 1.66 -10.40 -21.14
N ARG A 121 2.51 -9.50 -21.66
CA ARG A 121 3.84 -9.82 -22.18
C ARG A 121 4.88 -9.13 -21.30
N LEU A 122 5.77 -9.92 -20.73
CA LEU A 122 6.98 -9.40 -20.10
C LEU A 122 7.97 -9.10 -21.22
N GLY A 123 8.29 -7.82 -21.41
CA GLY A 123 9.27 -7.38 -22.40
C GLY A 123 10.70 -7.66 -21.93
N ALA A 124 11.62 -6.74 -22.23
CA ALA A 124 13.02 -6.83 -21.80
C ALA A 124 13.13 -6.77 -20.27
N ILE A 125 13.19 -7.93 -19.62
CA ILE A 125 13.57 -8.06 -18.22
C ILE A 125 15.09 -8.21 -18.17
N ASN A 126 15.77 -7.30 -17.48
CA ASN A 126 17.16 -7.51 -17.13
C ASN A 126 17.23 -8.43 -15.90
N GLU A 127 17.13 -9.74 -16.15
CA GLU A 127 17.13 -10.75 -15.08
C GLU A 127 18.43 -10.74 -14.27
N GLU A 128 19.55 -10.45 -14.91
CA GLU A 128 20.86 -10.37 -14.24
C GLU A 128 20.88 -9.23 -13.23
N ALA A 129 20.46 -8.03 -13.64
CA ALA A 129 20.37 -6.88 -12.74
C ALA A 129 19.36 -7.10 -11.60
N LEU A 130 18.26 -7.82 -11.84
CA LEU A 130 17.32 -8.16 -10.76
C LEU A 130 17.88 -9.21 -9.80
N ARG A 131 18.69 -10.16 -10.29
CA ARG A 131 19.36 -11.18 -9.46
C ARG A 131 20.54 -10.61 -8.68
N SER A 132 21.17 -9.53 -9.16
CA SER A 132 22.26 -8.85 -8.46
C SER A 132 21.79 -7.95 -7.32
N ILE A 133 20.49 -7.69 -7.19
CA ILE A 133 19.94 -6.93 -6.07
C ILE A 133 20.19 -7.70 -4.75
N PRO A 134 20.83 -7.08 -3.75
CA PRO A 134 21.02 -7.72 -2.45
C PRO A 134 19.69 -8.17 -1.85
N LYS A 135 19.66 -9.38 -1.26
CA LYS A 135 18.42 -9.97 -0.72
C LYS A 135 17.87 -9.19 0.49
N ASP A 136 18.72 -8.39 1.11
CA ASP A 136 18.44 -7.49 2.20
C ASP A 136 18.35 -6.02 1.75
N ALA A 137 18.33 -5.72 0.44
CA ALA A 137 18.02 -4.38 -0.03
C ALA A 137 16.53 -4.04 0.14
N SER A 138 16.24 -2.74 0.23
CA SER A 138 14.89 -2.20 0.09
C SER A 138 14.61 -1.85 -1.35
N VAL A 139 13.76 -2.62 -2.01
CA VAL A 139 13.43 -2.41 -3.41
C VAL A 139 12.21 -1.50 -3.55
N VAL A 140 12.36 -0.46 -4.37
CA VAL A 140 11.31 0.51 -4.71
C VAL A 140 11.04 0.43 -6.20
N PHE A 141 9.90 -0.14 -6.57
CA PHE A 141 9.43 -0.17 -7.95
C PHE A 141 8.87 1.21 -8.33
N VAL A 142 9.46 1.85 -9.32
CA VAL A 142 9.06 3.17 -9.82
C VAL A 142 8.32 2.96 -11.13
N ILE A 143 7.02 3.21 -11.12
CA ILE A 143 6.10 2.75 -12.18
C ILE A 143 5.36 3.95 -12.76
N ASN A 144 5.24 4.02 -14.08
CA ASN A 144 4.30 4.96 -14.72
C ASN A 144 2.84 4.55 -14.41
N HIS A 145 1.91 5.50 -14.46
CA HIS A 145 0.51 5.25 -14.06
C HIS A 145 -0.49 5.66 -15.14
N ARG A 146 -1.06 4.66 -15.82
CA ARG A 146 -2.04 4.86 -16.90
C ARG A 146 -3.42 4.28 -16.57
N SER A 147 -3.50 3.21 -15.80
CA SER A 147 -4.76 2.53 -15.49
C SER A 147 -4.87 2.15 -14.02
N ASN A 148 -6.09 2.01 -13.48
CA ASN A 148 -6.25 1.34 -12.18
C ASN A 148 -5.86 -0.14 -12.27
N MET A 149 -5.79 -0.70 -13.48
CA MET A 149 -5.27 -2.04 -13.74
C MET A 149 -3.76 -2.15 -13.45
N ASP A 150 -3.01 -1.06 -13.39
CA ASP A 150 -1.56 -1.07 -13.11
C ASP A 150 -1.26 -1.77 -11.78
N TYR A 151 -2.07 -1.52 -10.73
CA TYR A 151 -1.91 -2.19 -9.44
C TYR A 151 -2.03 -3.71 -9.55
N VAL A 152 -2.96 -4.18 -10.39
CA VAL A 152 -3.26 -5.61 -10.58
C VAL A 152 -2.20 -6.26 -11.45
N LEU A 153 -1.78 -5.63 -12.55
CA LEU A 153 -0.71 -6.15 -13.41
C LEU A 153 0.61 -6.23 -12.65
N VAL A 154 0.99 -5.16 -11.94
CA VAL A 154 2.21 -5.17 -11.14
C VAL A 154 2.09 -6.28 -10.09
N SER A 155 0.99 -6.34 -9.33
CA SER A 155 0.80 -7.43 -8.36
C SER A 155 0.94 -8.81 -8.99
N HIS A 156 0.41 -9.02 -10.19
CA HIS A 156 0.56 -10.28 -10.94
C HIS A 156 2.03 -10.56 -11.31
N MET A 157 2.75 -9.57 -11.85
CA MET A 157 4.13 -9.72 -12.31
C MET A 157 5.12 -9.96 -11.18
N VAL A 158 4.98 -9.25 -10.06
CA VAL A 158 5.95 -9.33 -8.94
C VAL A 158 5.57 -10.38 -7.89
N SER A 159 4.42 -11.04 -8.09
CA SER A 159 3.86 -12.04 -7.16
C SER A 159 4.80 -13.21 -6.84
N THR A 160 5.70 -13.56 -7.76
CA THR A 160 6.70 -14.62 -7.57
C THR A 160 8.00 -14.14 -6.95
N SER A 161 8.22 -12.82 -6.88
CA SER A 161 9.50 -12.23 -6.49
C SER A 161 9.44 -11.48 -5.16
N SER A 162 8.29 -10.90 -4.76
CA SER A 162 8.14 -10.17 -3.49
C SER A 162 6.69 -9.90 -3.06
N ALA A 163 6.49 -9.56 -1.78
CA ALA A 163 5.27 -8.94 -1.28
C ALA A 163 5.34 -7.40 -1.38
N LEU A 164 4.65 -6.80 -2.34
CA LEU A 164 4.66 -5.34 -2.51
C LEU A 164 3.75 -4.58 -1.55
N SER A 165 4.16 -3.37 -1.18
CA SER A 165 3.34 -2.36 -0.51
C SER A 165 3.16 -1.15 -1.41
N TYR A 166 1.90 -0.80 -1.68
CA TYR A 166 1.53 0.28 -2.61
C TYR A 166 1.13 1.54 -1.85
N ALA A 167 1.58 2.69 -2.33
CA ALA A 167 0.92 3.95 -2.02
C ALA A 167 -0.30 4.09 -2.93
N VAL A 168 -1.51 4.09 -2.35
CA VAL A 168 -2.76 4.17 -3.10
C VAL A 168 -3.47 5.49 -2.82
N GLY A 169 -4.01 6.11 -3.87
CA GLY A 169 -4.78 7.34 -3.76
C GLY A 169 -6.14 7.16 -3.06
N GLU A 170 -6.77 8.27 -2.68
CA GLU A 170 -8.04 8.28 -1.94
C GLU A 170 -9.24 7.72 -2.70
N TRP A 171 -9.18 7.66 -4.03
CA TRP A 171 -10.28 7.14 -4.87
C TRP A 171 -10.65 5.69 -4.51
N ALA A 172 -9.70 4.91 -4.00
CA ALA A 172 -9.90 3.50 -3.68
C ALA A 172 -10.47 3.27 -2.26
N ARG A 173 -10.95 4.31 -1.57
CA ARG A 173 -11.60 4.22 -0.24
C ARG A 173 -13.05 3.71 -0.29
N VAL A 174 -13.35 2.78 -1.18
CA VAL A 174 -14.64 2.06 -1.20
C VAL A 174 -14.52 0.87 -0.25
N TRP A 175 -15.43 0.69 0.72
CA TRP A 175 -15.26 -0.21 1.87
C TRP A 175 -14.66 -1.61 1.54
N LEU A 176 -15.22 -2.32 0.55
CA LEU A 176 -14.69 -3.63 0.12
C LEU A 176 -13.28 -3.53 -0.50
N LEU A 177 -13.10 -2.60 -1.43
CA LEU A 177 -11.83 -2.38 -2.14
C LEU A 177 -10.73 -1.91 -1.17
N GLN A 178 -11.06 -1.02 -0.25
CA GLN A 178 -10.16 -0.49 0.77
C GLN A 178 -9.63 -1.60 1.68
N ASN A 179 -10.52 -2.48 2.15
CA ASN A 179 -10.12 -3.59 3.01
C ASN A 179 -9.21 -4.57 2.27
N PHE A 180 -9.51 -4.85 1.00
CA PHE A 180 -8.66 -5.68 0.14
C PHE A 180 -7.28 -5.06 -0.09
N ILE A 181 -7.21 -3.77 -0.44
CA ILE A 181 -5.93 -3.05 -0.63
C ILE A 181 -5.08 -3.04 0.64
N ARG A 182 -5.70 -2.77 1.80
CA ARG A 182 -5.01 -2.83 3.10
C ARG A 182 -4.49 -4.23 3.41
N ALA A 183 -5.29 -5.26 3.12
CA ALA A 183 -4.88 -6.65 3.28
C ALA A 183 -3.68 -7.00 2.38
N MET A 184 -3.58 -6.38 1.21
CA MET A 184 -2.42 -6.51 0.32
C MET A 184 -1.20 -5.69 0.75
N GLY A 185 -1.31 -4.88 1.81
CA GLY A 185 -0.22 -4.05 2.33
C GLY A 185 -0.14 -2.66 1.68
N GLY A 186 -1.19 -2.24 0.96
CA GLY A 186 -1.31 -0.89 0.43
C GLY A 186 -1.73 0.11 1.51
N TYR A 187 -1.06 1.26 1.56
CA TYR A 187 -1.37 2.38 2.44
C TYR A 187 -1.94 3.55 1.64
N PHE A 188 -2.86 4.29 2.26
CA PHE A 188 -3.58 5.36 1.59
C PHE A 188 -2.90 6.71 1.80
N VAL A 189 -2.66 7.42 0.71
CA VAL A 189 -2.07 8.78 0.73
C VAL A 189 -3.13 9.79 0.30
N ARG A 190 -3.28 10.86 1.09
CA ARG A 190 -4.18 11.98 0.77
C ARG A 190 -3.68 12.76 -0.43
N ARG A 191 -4.57 13.13 -1.36
CA ARG A 191 -4.18 13.84 -2.59
C ARG A 191 -3.77 15.29 -2.32
N ASP A 192 -4.44 15.93 -1.37
CA ASP A 192 -4.07 17.23 -0.81
C ASP A 192 -3.77 17.07 0.68
N SER A 193 -2.50 17.13 1.02
CA SER A 193 -2.00 17.11 2.40
C SER A 193 -1.07 18.29 2.70
N SER A 194 -0.98 19.25 1.77
CA SER A 194 -0.12 20.44 1.89
C SER A 194 -0.41 21.22 3.16
N SER A 195 -1.69 21.34 3.49
CA SER A 195 -2.21 22.07 4.65
C SER A 195 -2.18 21.27 5.95
N ASN A 196 -1.64 20.04 5.96
CA ASN A 196 -1.63 19.17 7.14
C ASN A 196 -0.22 18.66 7.47
N PRO A 197 0.60 19.48 8.15
CA PRO A 197 1.99 19.15 8.50
C PRO A 197 2.11 17.87 9.33
N LEU A 198 1.26 17.71 10.34
CA LEU A 198 1.27 16.52 11.22
C LEU A 198 0.98 15.23 10.44
N TYR A 199 -0.01 15.23 9.55
CA TYR A 199 -0.29 14.07 8.70
C TYR A 199 0.93 13.70 7.84
N ARG A 200 1.58 14.70 7.23
CA ARG A 200 2.77 14.50 6.40
C ARG A 200 3.93 13.93 7.21
N LYS A 201 4.15 14.40 8.44
CA LYS A 201 5.18 13.89 9.36
C LYS A 201 4.93 12.41 9.70
N VAL A 202 3.69 12.06 10.06
CA VAL A 202 3.30 10.67 10.37
C VAL A 202 3.46 9.76 9.14
N LEU A 203 3.05 10.22 7.95
CA LEU A 203 3.21 9.48 6.70
C LEU A 203 4.69 9.30 6.34
N ALA A 204 5.48 10.36 6.40
CA ALA A 204 6.91 10.33 6.11
C ALA A 204 7.61 9.31 7.01
N ARG A 205 7.33 9.37 8.32
CA ARG A 205 7.95 8.46 9.28
C ARG A 205 7.56 7.00 9.06
N TYR A 206 6.29 6.72 8.75
CA TYR A 206 5.87 5.36 8.39
C TYR A 206 6.63 4.82 7.17
N VAL A 207 6.76 5.64 6.11
CA VAL A 207 7.48 5.26 4.88
C VAL A 207 8.96 5.00 5.18
N GLN A 208 9.59 5.83 6.01
CA GLN A 208 10.98 5.62 6.44
C GLN A 208 11.14 4.32 7.23
N MET A 209 10.25 4.04 8.19
CA MET A 209 10.28 2.79 8.95
C MET A 209 10.08 1.56 8.06
N ALA A 210 9.14 1.62 7.11
CA ALA A 210 8.92 0.55 6.15
C ALA A 210 10.14 0.33 5.24
N THR A 211 10.76 1.42 4.78
CA THR A 211 11.97 1.39 3.95
C THR A 211 13.16 0.84 4.73
N ALA A 212 13.42 1.31 5.95
CA ALA A 212 14.51 0.80 6.79
C ALA A 212 14.32 -0.70 7.11
N ALA A 213 13.07 -1.15 7.20
CA ALA A 213 12.74 -2.54 7.48
C ALA A 213 12.80 -3.49 6.28
N GLY A 214 13.13 -3.02 5.06
CA GLY A 214 13.20 -3.91 3.89
C GLY A 214 11.87 -4.14 3.18
N VAL A 215 10.83 -3.33 3.44
CA VAL A 215 9.54 -3.52 2.77
C VAL A 215 9.69 -3.14 1.30
N ALA A 216 9.43 -4.09 0.40
CA ALA A 216 9.35 -3.81 -1.02
C ALA A 216 8.15 -2.89 -1.29
N GLN A 217 8.42 -1.76 -1.94
CA GLN A 217 7.46 -0.69 -2.17
C GLN A 217 7.23 -0.48 -3.66
N ALA A 218 6.03 -0.04 -4.04
CA ALA A 218 5.72 0.38 -5.39
C ALA A 218 5.12 1.78 -5.35
N VAL A 219 5.67 2.66 -6.18
CA VAL A 219 5.30 4.07 -6.25
C VAL A 219 4.95 4.46 -7.68
N PHE A 220 3.93 5.31 -7.79
CA PHE A 220 3.48 5.91 -9.04
C PHE A 220 3.78 7.41 -8.97
N PRO A 221 4.95 7.87 -9.46
CA PRO A 221 5.40 9.25 -9.24
C PRO A 221 4.42 10.29 -9.78
N GLU A 222 3.68 9.98 -10.84
CA GLU A 222 2.66 10.87 -11.43
C GLU A 222 1.58 11.30 -10.41
N GLY A 223 1.30 10.46 -9.41
CA GLY A 223 0.29 10.75 -8.36
C GLY A 223 -1.15 10.83 -8.86
N GLY A 224 -1.40 10.41 -10.10
CA GLY A 224 -2.70 10.32 -10.77
C GLY A 224 -2.57 9.53 -12.07
N LEU A 225 -3.69 9.10 -12.64
CA LEU A 225 -3.72 8.45 -13.95
C LEU A 225 -3.36 9.46 -15.03
N SER A 226 -2.55 9.05 -16.00
CA SER A 226 -2.40 9.74 -17.27
C SER A 226 -3.76 9.92 -17.95
N ARG A 227 -4.00 11.08 -18.56
CA ARG A 227 -5.30 11.41 -19.17
C ARG A 227 -5.37 11.09 -20.65
N ASP A 228 -4.26 11.24 -21.34
CA ASP A 228 -4.08 11.12 -22.79
C ASP A 228 -2.97 10.10 -23.15
N GLY A 229 -2.42 9.41 -22.14
CA GLY A 229 -1.31 8.47 -22.30
C GLY A 229 0.07 9.11 -22.11
N ALA A 230 0.20 10.43 -22.09
CA ALA A 230 1.48 11.08 -21.81
C ALA A 230 1.87 10.94 -20.33
N LEU A 231 3.17 10.82 -20.06
CA LEU A 231 3.67 10.80 -18.68
C LEU A 231 3.48 12.17 -18.04
N GLN A 232 2.94 12.21 -16.83
CA GLN A 232 2.83 13.44 -16.05
C GLN A 232 4.14 13.78 -15.33
N ALA A 233 4.27 15.05 -14.95
CA ALA A 233 5.36 15.50 -14.09
C ALA A 233 5.37 14.72 -12.75
N PRO A 234 6.54 14.21 -12.33
CA PRO A 234 6.62 13.39 -11.12
C PRO A 234 6.44 14.23 -9.85
N LYS A 235 5.63 13.71 -8.93
CA LYS A 235 5.51 14.20 -7.56
C LYS A 235 6.52 13.50 -6.67
N LEU A 236 7.57 14.23 -6.28
CA LEU A 236 8.70 13.67 -5.55
C LEU A 236 8.46 13.45 -4.05
N GLY A 237 7.30 13.83 -3.50
CA GLY A 237 7.07 13.80 -2.06
C GLY A 237 7.28 12.42 -1.41
N LEU A 238 6.78 11.35 -2.03
CA LEU A 238 6.94 10.00 -1.49
C LEU A 238 8.38 9.47 -1.67
N LEU A 239 9.00 9.74 -2.82
CA LEU A 239 10.41 9.42 -3.07
C LEU A 239 11.31 10.15 -2.07
N ASN A 240 11.01 11.41 -1.77
CA ASN A 240 11.71 12.18 -0.75
C ASN A 240 11.63 11.52 0.62
N TYR A 241 10.46 11.02 1.03
CA TYR A 241 10.34 10.30 2.31
C TYR A 241 11.16 9.01 2.35
N ILE A 242 11.26 8.29 1.24
CA ILE A 242 12.08 7.08 1.11
C ILE A 242 13.57 7.41 1.30
N VAL A 243 14.08 8.43 0.62
CA VAL A 243 15.52 8.76 0.64
C VAL A 243 15.94 9.58 1.87
N SER A 244 15.04 10.39 2.44
CA SER A 244 15.38 11.25 3.59
C SER A 244 15.73 10.48 4.86
N GLY A 245 15.30 9.21 4.95
CA GLY A 245 15.64 8.34 6.07
C GLY A 245 16.79 7.37 5.77
N PHE A 246 17.46 7.50 4.63
CA PHE A 246 18.53 6.60 4.22
C PHE A 246 19.83 6.94 4.95
N ASP A 247 20.50 5.91 5.46
CA ASP A 247 21.82 6.01 6.07
C ASP A 247 22.87 5.42 5.13
N LEU A 248 23.79 6.25 4.64
CA LEU A 248 24.88 5.86 3.74
C LEU A 248 25.83 4.82 4.37
N LYS A 249 25.91 4.77 5.71
CA LYS A 249 26.70 3.79 6.45
C LYS A 249 25.84 2.65 7.01
N GLY A 250 24.54 2.68 6.71
CA GLY A 250 23.58 1.69 7.16
C GLY A 250 23.81 0.34 6.46
N ALA A 251 23.24 -0.71 7.05
CA ALA A 251 23.40 -2.08 6.54
C ALA A 251 22.49 -2.42 5.35
N ARG A 252 21.69 -1.48 4.84
CA ARG A 252 20.64 -1.75 3.84
C ARG A 252 20.61 -0.71 2.76
N ASP A 253 20.87 -1.13 1.52
CA ASP A 253 20.72 -0.31 0.33
C ASP A 253 19.25 -0.07 -0.05
N ILE A 254 18.98 1.05 -0.72
CA ILE A 254 17.70 1.31 -1.39
C ILE A 254 17.92 1.20 -2.89
N VAL A 255 17.21 0.27 -3.54
CA VAL A 255 17.33 0.01 -4.98
C VAL A 255 16.05 0.42 -5.68
N PHE A 256 16.16 1.39 -6.60
CA PHE A 256 15.05 1.82 -7.43
C PHE A 256 15.00 0.98 -8.71
N VAL A 257 13.87 0.30 -8.94
CA VAL A 257 13.65 -0.52 -10.12
C VAL A 257 12.60 0.16 -11.00
N PRO A 258 12.99 0.73 -12.16
CA PRO A 258 12.04 1.33 -13.07
C PRO A 258 11.18 0.23 -13.73
N VAL A 259 9.87 0.47 -13.81
CA VAL A 259 8.91 -0.42 -14.47
C VAL A 259 8.08 0.39 -15.45
N GLY A 260 8.19 0.03 -16.73
CA GLY A 260 7.36 0.58 -17.79
C GLY A 260 6.15 -0.30 -18.07
N LEU A 261 4.95 0.25 -17.90
CA LEU A 261 3.68 -0.37 -18.28
C LEU A 261 3.15 0.28 -19.56
N ASN A 262 2.87 -0.55 -20.56
CA ASN A 262 2.28 -0.14 -21.82
C ASN A 262 1.05 -1.00 -22.12
N TYR A 263 0.07 -0.37 -22.74
CA TYR A 263 -1.22 -0.96 -23.08
C TYR A 263 -1.52 -0.69 -24.54
N ASP A 264 -2.09 -1.69 -25.22
CA ASP A 264 -2.75 -1.46 -26.51
C ASP A 264 -4.06 -0.68 -26.31
N ARG A 265 -4.73 -0.89 -25.17
CA ARG A 265 -5.96 -0.19 -24.78
C ARG A 265 -6.11 -0.10 -23.27
N VAL A 266 -6.39 1.10 -22.75
CA VAL A 266 -6.69 1.30 -21.33
C VAL A 266 -8.22 1.30 -21.15
N LEU A 267 -8.71 0.59 -20.12
CA LEU A 267 -10.15 0.47 -19.88
C LEU A 267 -10.81 1.84 -19.60
N GLU A 268 -10.06 2.72 -18.95
CA GLU A 268 -10.51 4.04 -18.54
C GLU A 268 -10.40 5.12 -19.63
N ASP A 269 -9.81 4.83 -20.80
CA ASP A 269 -9.47 5.84 -21.83
C ASP A 269 -10.63 6.78 -22.16
N ARG A 270 -11.82 6.23 -22.47
CA ARG A 270 -12.99 7.04 -22.86
C ARG A 270 -13.41 8.02 -21.76
N ILE A 271 -13.27 7.61 -20.51
CA ILE A 271 -13.65 8.44 -19.35
C ILE A 271 -12.57 9.47 -19.07
N LEU A 272 -11.30 9.10 -19.20
CA LEU A 272 -10.15 9.98 -18.95
C LEU A 272 -10.04 11.07 -20.02
N LEU A 273 -10.21 10.71 -21.30
CA LEU A 273 -10.24 11.65 -22.42
C LEU A 273 -11.42 12.63 -22.31
N SER A 274 -12.63 12.14 -22.06
CA SER A 274 -13.79 13.02 -21.88
C SER A 274 -13.66 13.96 -20.66
N ALA A 275 -12.97 13.53 -19.60
CA ALA A 275 -12.65 14.39 -18.48
C ALA A 275 -11.58 15.44 -18.83
N ALA A 276 -10.60 15.11 -19.68
CA ALA A 276 -9.58 16.02 -20.18
C ALA A 276 -10.19 17.10 -21.09
N GLU A 277 -11.04 16.71 -22.04
CA GLU A 277 -11.77 17.62 -22.93
C GLU A 277 -12.61 18.63 -22.13
N ARG A 278 -13.33 18.17 -21.11
CA ARG A 278 -14.11 19.05 -20.22
C ARG A 278 -13.25 19.98 -19.37
N ALA A 279 -12.02 19.59 -19.07
CA ALA A 279 -11.08 20.43 -18.33
C ALA A 279 -10.38 21.46 -19.23
N GLY A 280 -10.31 21.21 -20.54
CA GLY A 280 -9.80 22.14 -21.55
C GLY A 280 -10.86 23.03 -22.21
N ALA A 281 -12.16 22.75 -22.01
CA ALA A 281 -13.24 23.59 -22.50
C ALA A 281 -13.34 24.90 -21.67
N PRO A 282 -13.54 26.08 -22.30
CA PRO A 282 -13.76 27.32 -21.56
C PRO A 282 -14.97 27.18 -20.65
N ALA A 283 -14.89 27.77 -19.46
CA ALA A 283 -15.86 27.63 -18.37
C ALA A 283 -17.25 28.21 -18.74
N GLY A 284 -18.01 27.46 -19.55
CA GLY A 284 -19.42 27.69 -19.86
C GLY A 284 -20.30 26.90 -18.89
N SER A 285 -21.28 27.59 -18.31
CA SER A 285 -22.28 27.14 -17.35
C SER A 285 -22.79 25.69 -17.51
N GLY A 286 -22.67 24.87 -16.46
CA GLY A 286 -23.40 23.60 -16.40
C GLY A 286 -22.96 22.64 -15.30
N ARG A 287 -23.59 22.73 -14.12
CA ARG A 287 -23.70 21.73 -13.03
C ARG A 287 -22.51 20.76 -12.83
N LYS A 288 -21.73 20.98 -11.76
CA LYS A 288 -20.84 19.96 -11.14
C LYS A 288 -21.66 18.73 -10.72
N LYS A 289 -21.85 17.75 -11.60
CA LYS A 289 -22.27 16.39 -11.21
C LYS A 289 -21.03 15.62 -10.80
N SER A 290 -20.95 15.25 -9.52
CA SER A 290 -19.97 14.28 -9.02
C SER A 290 -20.04 13.03 -9.90
N SER A 291 -18.92 12.60 -10.48
CA SER A 291 -18.85 11.34 -11.22
C SER A 291 -19.03 10.18 -10.23
N ARG A 292 -20.27 9.72 -10.06
CA ARG A 292 -20.54 8.42 -9.45
C ARG A 292 -20.18 7.36 -10.46
N PHE A 293 -19.29 6.45 -10.06
CA PHE A 293 -18.98 5.23 -10.80
C PHE A 293 -20.28 4.42 -10.96
N ALA A 294 -20.73 4.25 -12.20
CA ALA A 294 -21.82 3.35 -12.54
C ALA A 294 -21.26 2.26 -13.44
N PHE A 295 -21.01 1.08 -12.88
CA PHE A 295 -20.59 -0.09 -13.64
C PHE A 295 -21.76 -0.51 -14.54
N ARG A 296 -21.61 -0.34 -15.86
CA ARG A 296 -22.58 -0.84 -16.85
C ARG A 296 -21.99 -2.09 -17.52
N PRO A 297 -22.42 -3.31 -17.15
CA PRO A 297 -21.85 -4.55 -17.66
C PRO A 297 -22.05 -4.76 -19.18
N ALA A 298 -22.96 -4.01 -19.81
CA ALA A 298 -23.29 -4.14 -21.23
C ALA A 298 -22.20 -3.63 -22.20
N VAL A 299 -21.08 -3.06 -21.73
CA VAL A 299 -20.01 -2.55 -22.60
C VAL A 299 -19.04 -3.67 -23.05
N PHE A 300 -19.10 -4.86 -22.45
CA PHE A 300 -18.25 -6.00 -22.82
C PHE A 300 -18.84 -6.90 -23.93
N VAL A 301 -19.98 -6.53 -24.52
CA VAL A 301 -20.56 -7.25 -25.67
C VAL A 301 -20.67 -6.28 -26.84
N ARG A 302 -19.55 -6.03 -27.51
CA ARG A 302 -19.43 -5.71 -28.95
C ARG A 302 -17.97 -5.59 -29.35
#